data_AF-A0A1H8NA31-F1
#
_entry.id   AF-A0A1H8NA31-F1
#
_cell.length_a   1.000
_cell.length_b   1.000
_cell.length_c   1.000
_cell.angle_alpha   90.00
_cell.angle_beta   90.00
_cell.angle_gamma   90.00
#
_symmetry.space_group_name_H-M   'P 1'
#
loop_
_entity.id
_entity.type
_entity.pdbx_description
1 polymer ?
#
loop_
_entity_poly.entity_id
_entity_poly.type
_entity_poly.pdbx_seq_one_letter_code
_entity_poly.pdbx_strand_id
1 'polypeptide(L)'
;MALGAYPVDVHHTGDANITFEELGADHVYALPYRIAVPQGLDNALVAGRGLSATHEAHGAIRVMPTAMAVAQAVGTAAALLAASNQPAPQLDPATLREKLRAAGAIL
;
A
#
# COMPACT_ATOMS: atom_id res chain seq x y z
N MET A 1 -1.92 4.93 -4.49
CA MET A 1 -3.17 4.30 -4.05
C MET A 1 -3.45 4.61 -2.58
N ALA A 2 -2.43 4.74 -1.75
CA ALA A 2 -2.52 5.27 -0.39
C ALA A 2 -1.33 6.19 -0.11
N LEU A 3 -1.40 6.95 0.99
CA LEU A 3 -0.30 7.74 1.53
C LEU A 3 0.06 7.21 2.93
N GLY A 4 1.32 7.36 3.32
CA GLY A 4 1.78 7.11 4.68
C GLY A 4 2.80 8.15 5.12
N ALA A 5 2.97 8.29 6.42
CA ALA A 5 3.90 9.23 7.05
C ALA A 5 4.55 8.63 8.31
N TYR A 6 4.46 7.30 8.48
CA TYR A 6 5.04 6.65 9.64
C TYR A 6 6.56 6.52 9.48
N PRO A 7 7.36 6.70 10.54
CA PRO A 7 8.80 6.48 10.51
C PRO A 7 9.19 5.06 10.04
N VAL A 8 10.43 4.88 9.62
CA VAL A 8 10.96 3.52 9.40
C VAL A 8 11.23 2.90 10.78
N ASP A 9 10.53 1.80 11.06
CA ASP A 9 10.62 1.06 12.33
C ASP A 9 10.91 -0.43 12.07
N VAL A 10 12.19 -0.78 12.19
CA VAL A 10 12.72 -2.12 11.92
C VAL A 10 13.24 -2.75 13.21
N HIS A 11 12.62 -3.85 13.62
CA HIS A 11 13.06 -4.64 14.77
C HIS A 11 14.12 -5.64 14.33
N HIS A 12 15.26 -5.65 15.00
CA HIS A 12 16.37 -6.54 14.68
C HIS A 12 16.06 -7.96 15.19
N THR A 13 16.46 -8.97 14.44
CA THR A 13 16.31 -10.35 14.85
C THR A 13 17.45 -10.75 15.78
N GLY A 14 17.12 -11.28 16.97
CA GLY A 14 18.11 -11.85 17.89
C GLY A 14 18.48 -10.96 19.08
N ASP A 15 18.01 -9.72 19.11
CA ASP A 15 18.09 -8.83 20.27
C ASP A 15 16.84 -7.93 20.36
N ALA A 16 16.88 -6.94 21.26
CA ALA A 16 15.80 -5.98 21.47
C ALA A 16 16.04 -4.63 20.77
N ASN A 17 17.03 -4.54 19.88
CA ASN A 17 17.37 -3.31 19.19
C ASN A 17 16.37 -2.99 18.07
N ILE A 18 16.16 -1.70 17.85
CA ILE A 18 15.24 -1.17 16.85
C ILE A 18 15.98 -0.09 16.06
N THR A 19 15.94 -0.18 14.74
CA THR A 19 16.24 0.97 13.88
C THR A 19 14.96 1.79 13.75
N PHE A 20 14.99 2.99 14.31
CA PHE A 20 13.91 3.96 14.20
C PHE A 20 14.43 5.22 13.49
N GLU A 21 13.94 5.48 12.28
CA GLU A 21 14.35 6.62 11.46
C GLU A 21 13.14 7.50 11.14
N GLU A 22 13.14 8.71 11.71
CA GLU A 22 12.15 9.73 11.39
C GLU A 22 12.41 10.32 10.01
N LEU A 23 11.35 10.49 9.23
CA LEU A 23 11.45 11.01 7.87
C LEU A 23 11.27 12.53 7.79
N GLY A 24 11.02 13.18 8.93
CA GLY A 24 10.70 14.61 9.06
C GLY A 24 9.21 14.89 9.22
N ALA A 25 8.87 16.03 9.84
CA ALA A 25 7.49 16.36 10.24
C ALA A 25 6.49 16.46 9.07
N ASP A 26 6.97 16.89 7.89
CA ASP A 26 6.14 17.08 6.70
C ASP A 26 6.33 15.96 5.66
N HIS A 27 6.98 14.86 6.04
CA HIS A 27 7.28 13.79 5.10
C HIS A 27 6.09 12.86 4.89
N VAL A 28 5.69 12.74 3.64
CA VAL A 28 4.63 11.83 3.19
C VAL A 28 5.16 11.01 2.02
N TYR A 29 4.96 9.70 2.09
CA TYR A 29 5.31 8.78 1.01
C TYR A 29 4.06 8.18 0.37
N ALA A 30 4.10 8.03 -0.95
CA ALA A 30 3.04 7.41 -1.72
C ALA A 30 3.25 5.90 -1.83
N LEU A 31 2.18 5.14 -1.59
CA LEU A 31 2.13 3.71 -1.84
C LEU A 31 1.50 3.49 -3.23
N PRO A 32 2.28 3.09 -4.25
CA PRO A 32 1.77 2.92 -5.61
C PRO A 32 0.90 1.67 -5.71
N TYR A 33 -0.04 1.61 -6.66
CA TYR A 33 -0.91 0.43 -6.81
C TYR A 33 -0.11 -0.87 -7.09
N ARG A 34 0.98 -0.76 -7.86
CA ARG A 34 1.80 -1.91 -8.27
C ARG A 34 2.35 -2.79 -7.13
N ILE A 35 2.50 -2.26 -5.90
CA ILE A 35 2.99 -3.08 -4.77
C ILE A 35 1.96 -4.08 -4.25
N ALA A 36 0.69 -3.94 -4.65
CA ALA A 36 -0.38 -4.90 -4.38
C ALA A 36 -0.56 -5.94 -5.50
N VAL A 37 0.14 -5.81 -6.64
CA VAL A 37 -0.02 -6.70 -7.79
C VAL A 37 1.10 -7.75 -7.76
N PRO A 38 0.80 -9.03 -7.46
CA PRO A 38 1.79 -10.10 -7.48
C PRO A 38 2.29 -10.39 -8.91
N GLN A 39 3.53 -10.86 -9.04
CA GLN A 39 4.07 -11.31 -10.32
C GLN A 39 3.50 -12.67 -10.70
N GLY A 40 3.17 -12.85 -11.98
CA GLY A 40 2.69 -14.13 -12.52
C GLY A 40 1.21 -14.44 -12.27
N LEU A 41 0.49 -13.59 -11.55
CA LEU A 41 -0.97 -13.68 -11.39
C LEU A 41 -1.60 -12.39 -11.92
N ASP A 42 -2.66 -12.54 -12.72
CA ASP A 42 -3.37 -11.43 -13.33
C ASP A 42 -4.79 -11.24 -12.76
N ASN A 43 -5.21 -12.12 -11.84
CA ASN A 43 -6.54 -12.12 -11.23
C ASN A 43 -6.50 -12.06 -9.68
N ALA A 44 -5.36 -11.67 -9.11
CA ALA A 44 -5.14 -11.61 -7.67
C ALA A 44 -4.53 -10.27 -7.25
N LEU A 45 -4.86 -9.85 -6.02
CA LEU A 45 -4.27 -8.69 -5.36
C LEU A 45 -3.88 -9.03 -3.93
N VAL A 46 -2.87 -8.35 -3.41
CA VAL A 46 -2.40 -8.50 -2.02
C VAL A 46 -2.67 -7.21 -1.26
N ALA A 47 -3.21 -7.34 -0.05
CA ALA A 47 -3.48 -6.23 0.86
C ALA A 47 -2.76 -6.41 2.22
N GLY A 48 -2.66 -5.33 2.98
CA GLY A 48 -2.10 -5.35 4.33
C GLY A 48 -0.59 -5.59 4.34
N ARG A 49 -0.13 -6.58 5.11
CA ARG A 49 1.31 -6.83 5.33
C ARG A 49 1.98 -7.64 4.22
N GLY A 50 1.24 -8.16 3.24
CA GLY A 50 1.82 -8.92 2.12
C GLY A 50 2.36 -8.07 0.98
N LEU A 51 2.38 -6.74 1.11
CA LEU A 51 2.77 -5.82 0.04
C LEU A 51 4.25 -5.95 -0.33
N SER A 52 4.54 -5.80 -1.61
CA SER A 52 5.91 -5.74 -2.11
C SER A 52 6.62 -4.50 -1.59
N ALA A 53 7.71 -4.70 -0.85
CA ALA A 53 8.55 -3.65 -0.29
C ALA A 53 9.96 -4.21 0.00
N THR A 54 10.96 -3.33 0.11
CA THR A 54 12.22 -3.70 0.75
C THR A 54 11.99 -3.90 2.25
N HIS A 55 12.97 -4.50 2.94
CA HIS A 55 12.88 -4.73 4.37
C HIS A 55 12.65 -3.43 5.16
N GLU A 56 13.37 -2.36 4.79
CA GLU A 56 13.31 -1.04 5.40
C GLU A 56 11.96 -0.37 5.14
N ALA A 57 11.52 -0.35 3.88
CA ALA A 57 10.22 0.22 3.51
C ALA A 57 9.07 -0.53 4.21
N HIS A 58 9.19 -1.85 4.38
CA HIS A 58 8.22 -2.65 5.13
C HIS A 58 8.09 -2.19 6.58
N GLY A 59 9.20 -1.75 7.21
CA GLY A 59 9.21 -1.14 8.54
C GLY A 59 8.25 0.06 8.66
N ALA A 60 8.16 0.90 7.63
CA ALA A 60 7.29 2.07 7.61
C ALA A 60 5.85 1.78 7.17
N ILE A 61 5.64 0.89 6.19
CA ILE A 61 4.31 0.73 5.56
C ILE A 61 3.40 -0.30 6.26
N ARG A 62 3.95 -1.18 7.10
CA ARG A 62 3.21 -2.30 7.72
C ARG A 62 2.28 -1.90 8.86
N VAL A 63 2.34 -0.65 9.31
CA VAL A 63 1.56 -0.15 10.45
C VAL A 63 0.06 -0.10 10.15
N MET A 64 -0.76 -0.20 11.20
CA MET A 64 -2.21 -0.34 11.07
C MET A 64 -2.88 0.76 10.23
N PRO A 65 -2.58 2.07 10.39
CA PRO A 65 -3.22 3.11 9.59
C PRO A 65 -2.95 2.95 8.09
N THR A 66 -1.68 2.72 7.73
CA THR A 66 -1.27 2.49 6.34
C THR A 66 -1.88 1.21 5.78
N ALA A 67 -1.90 0.13 6.56
CA ALA A 67 -2.51 -1.14 6.17
C ALA A 67 -4.02 -1.01 5.90
N MET A 68 -4.74 -0.22 6.72
CA MET A 68 -6.16 0.07 6.51
C MET A 68 -6.39 0.87 5.22
N ALA A 69 -5.61 1.92 4.97
CA ALA A 69 -5.71 2.73 3.76
C ALA A 69 -5.42 1.90 2.49
N VAL A 70 -4.40 1.04 2.53
CA VAL A 70 -4.12 0.12 1.42
C VAL A 70 -5.23 -0.91 1.24
N ALA A 71 -5.79 -1.47 2.33
CA ALA A 71 -6.88 -2.44 2.22
C ALA A 71 -8.13 -1.83 1.55
N GLN A 72 -8.49 -0.59 1.90
CA GLN A 72 -9.56 0.14 1.21
C GLN A 72 -9.26 0.29 -0.29
N ALA A 73 -8.03 0.70 -0.64
CA ALA A 73 -7.62 0.86 -2.03
C ALA A 73 -7.64 -0.46 -2.82
N VAL A 74 -7.11 -1.54 -2.25
CA VAL A 74 -7.07 -2.87 -2.89
C VAL A 74 -8.47 -3.45 -3.06
N GLY A 75 -9.36 -3.32 -2.07
CA GLY A 75 -10.75 -3.74 -2.21
C GLY A 75 -11.50 -2.94 -3.29
N THR A 76 -11.27 -1.63 -3.36
CA THR A 76 -11.82 -0.77 -4.42
C THR A 76 -11.31 -1.18 -5.80
N ALA A 77 -10.02 -1.46 -5.91
CA ALA A 77 -9.40 -1.95 -7.14
C ALA A 77 -10.00 -3.30 -7.58
N ALA A 78 -10.16 -4.25 -6.66
CA ALA A 78 -10.77 -5.55 -6.93
C ALA A 78 -12.20 -5.41 -7.48
N ALA A 79 -13.01 -4.51 -6.90
CA ALA A 79 -14.36 -4.25 -7.39
C ALA A 79 -14.38 -3.66 -8.81
N LEU A 80 -13.47 -2.73 -9.11
CA LEU A 80 -13.32 -2.14 -10.45
C LEU A 80 -12.93 -3.21 -11.49
N LEU A 81 -11.89 -3.99 -11.18
CA LEU A 81 -11.38 -5.07 -12.04
C LEU A 81 -12.44 -6.12 -12.34
N ALA A 82 -13.20 -6.53 -11.32
CA ALA A 82 -14.29 -7.49 -11.47
C ALA A 82 -15.42 -6.95 -12.37
N ALA A 83 -15.76 -5.66 -12.24
CA ALA A 83 -16.79 -5.02 -13.05
C ALA A 83 -16.36 -4.84 -14.52
N SER A 84 -15.09 -4.56 -14.77
CA SER A 84 -14.55 -4.34 -16.13
C SER A 84 -13.97 -5.58 -16.80
N ASN A 85 -13.93 -6.72 -16.09
CA ASN A 85 -13.23 -7.94 -16.51
C ASN A 85 -11.79 -7.67 -17.00
N GLN A 86 -11.08 -6.80 -16.28
CA GLN A 86 -9.69 -6.44 -16.57
C GLN A 86 -8.74 -7.24 -15.67
N PRO A 87 -7.55 -7.60 -16.17
CA PRO A 87 -6.53 -8.20 -15.32
C PRO A 87 -5.93 -7.14 -14.37
N ALA A 88 -5.55 -7.57 -13.16
CA ALA A 88 -5.05 -6.73 -12.09
C ALA A 88 -3.91 -5.75 -12.50
N PRO A 89 -2.92 -6.14 -13.31
CA PRO A 89 -1.87 -5.23 -13.76
C PRO A 89 -2.34 -4.10 -14.70
N GLN A 90 -3.52 -4.23 -15.31
CA GLN A 90 -4.03 -3.29 -16.31
C GLN A 90 -4.99 -2.24 -15.74
N LEU A 91 -5.28 -2.27 -14.43
CA LEU A 91 -6.08 -1.22 -13.81
C LEU A 91 -5.39 0.13 -13.95
N ASP A 92 -6.10 1.10 -14.53
CA ASP A 92 -5.64 2.49 -14.54
C ASP A 92 -5.63 3.07 -13.11
N PRO A 93 -4.46 3.49 -12.59
CA PRO A 93 -4.37 4.09 -11.27
C PRO A 93 -5.12 5.42 -11.12
N ALA A 94 -5.44 6.14 -12.20
CA ALA A 94 -6.24 7.37 -12.10
C ALA A 94 -7.69 7.03 -11.72
N THR A 95 -8.31 6.08 -12.42
CA THR A 95 -9.65 5.54 -12.11
C THR A 95 -9.75 5.10 -10.64
N LEU A 96 -8.75 4.38 -10.12
CA LEU A 96 -8.72 3.97 -8.71
C LEU A 96 -8.65 5.18 -7.76
N ARG A 97 -7.78 6.15 -8.04
CA ARG A 97 -7.62 7.36 -7.21
C ARG A 97 -8.88 8.21 -7.18
N GLU A 98 -9.60 8.29 -8.29
CA GLU A 98 -10.88 9.00 -8.36
C GLU A 98 -11.92 8.37 -7.43
N LYS A 99 -12.09 7.04 -7.47
CA LYS A 99 -13.00 6.33 -6.57
C LYS A 99 -12.62 6.51 -5.10
N LEU A 100 -11.33 6.44 -4.79
CA LEU A 100 -10.83 6.63 -3.43
C LEU A 100 -11.09 8.05 -2.92
N ARG A 101 -10.82 9.08 -3.74
CA ARG A 101 -11.11 10.48 -3.38
C ARG A 101 -12.60 10.73 -3.21
N ALA A 102 -13.43 10.16 -4.07
CA ALA A 102 -14.89 10.22 -3.93
C ALA A 102 -15.39 9.56 -2.62
N ALA A 103 -14.66 8.56 -2.12
CA ALA A 103 -14.91 7.93 -0.82
C ALA A 103 -14.23 8.65 0.37
N GLY A 104 -13.65 9.83 0.15
CA GLY A 104 -13.03 10.65 1.21
C GLY A 104 -11.56 10.35 1.50
N ALA A 105 -10.88 9.53 0.70
CA ALA A 105 -9.44 9.29 0.88
C ALA A 105 -8.60 10.52 0.51
N ILE A 106 -7.54 10.78 1.28
CA ILE A 106 -6.55 11.83 1.03
C ILE A 106 -5.39 11.22 0.23
N LEU A 107 -5.16 11.70 -1.00
CA LEU A 107 -4.24 11.12 -2.00
C LEU A 107 -3.58 12.16 -2.90
#